data_AF-A0A972WA89-F1
#
_entry.id   AF-A0A972WA89-F1
#
_cell.length_a   1.000
_cell.length_b   1.000
_cell.length_c   1.000
_cell.angle_alpha   90.00
_cell.angle_beta   90.00
_cell.angle_gamma   90.00
#
_symmetry.space_group_name_H-M   'P 1'
#
loop_
_entity.id
_entity.type
_entity.pdbx_description
1 polymer ?
#
loop_
_entity_poly.entity_id
_entity_poly.type
_entity_poly.pdbx_seq_one_letter_code
_entity_poly.pdbx_strand_id
1 'polypeptide(L)'
;MKLTEKQIDSVRKQLSVEPVEGDHPVQQELETAFGEHTFYADPNGLHIIEKAEPAGAGPDQGVFGIIMQIAIWEGEAQESLQSIDPQQIGDIFPLELED
;
A
#
# COMPACT_ATOMS: atom_id res chain seq x y z
N MET A 1 4.34 -1.45 6.18
CA MET A 1 5.38 -2.48 6.04
C MET A 1 5.95 -2.51 4.61
N LYS A 2 7.16 -3.05 4.41
CA LYS A 2 7.66 -3.42 3.07
C LYS A 2 7.10 -4.78 2.66
N LEU A 3 6.50 -4.86 1.49
CA LEU A 3 6.00 -6.11 0.92
C LEU A 3 7.14 -6.91 0.29
N THR A 4 7.03 -8.24 0.35
CA THR A 4 7.93 -9.15 -0.39
C THR A 4 7.60 -9.14 -1.89
N GLU A 5 8.50 -9.62 -2.74
CA GLU A 5 8.25 -9.73 -4.19
C GLU A 5 6.99 -10.57 -4.49
N LYS A 6 6.79 -11.69 -3.75
CA LYS A 6 5.59 -12.52 -3.87
C LYS A 6 4.31 -11.74 -3.54
N GLN A 7 4.35 -10.92 -2.49
CA GLN A 7 3.22 -10.08 -2.08
C GLN A 7 2.97 -8.95 -3.08
N ILE A 8 4.02 -8.33 -3.62
CA ILE A 8 3.91 -7.31 -4.69
C ILE A 8 3.27 -7.91 -5.94
N ASP A 9 3.69 -9.11 -6.36
CA ASP A 9 3.09 -9.82 -7.49
C ASP A 9 1.61 -10.14 -7.26
N SER A 10 1.25 -10.52 -6.04
CA SER A 10 -0.12 -10.78 -5.63
C SER A 10 -0.97 -9.51 -5.72
N VAL A 11 -0.47 -8.40 -5.18
CA VAL A 11 -1.11 -7.08 -5.27
C VAL A 11 -1.28 -6.65 -6.72
N ARG A 12 -0.24 -6.78 -7.54
CA ARG A 12 -0.28 -6.46 -8.97
C ARG A 12 -1.37 -7.25 -9.69
N LYS A 13 -1.47 -8.56 -9.44
CA LYS A 13 -2.48 -9.43 -10.06
C LYS A 13 -3.91 -9.10 -9.64
N GLN A 14 -4.11 -8.76 -8.36
CA GLN A 14 -5.46 -8.53 -7.80
C GLN A 14 -5.97 -7.11 -8.04
N LEU A 15 -5.10 -6.12 -7.88
CA LEU A 15 -5.46 -4.70 -7.89
C LEU A 15 -5.04 -3.98 -9.19
N SER A 16 -4.24 -4.62 -10.05
CA SER A 16 -3.72 -4.03 -11.29
C SER A 16 -2.96 -2.71 -11.07
N VAL A 17 -2.20 -2.63 -9.97
CA VAL A 17 -1.37 -1.48 -9.61
C VAL A 17 0.11 -1.88 -9.51
N GLU A 18 0.99 -0.91 -9.78
CA GLU A 18 2.42 -1.04 -9.58
C GLU A 18 2.88 -0.23 -8.36
N PRO A 19 3.85 -0.73 -7.59
CA PRO A 19 4.46 0.07 -6.54
C PRO A 19 5.29 1.20 -7.16
N VAL A 20 5.51 2.26 -6.38
CA VAL A 20 6.54 3.25 -6.69
C VAL A 20 7.89 2.53 -6.77
N GLU A 21 8.62 2.74 -7.87
CA GLU A 21 9.89 2.07 -8.12
C GLU A 21 10.91 2.40 -7.03
N GLY A 22 11.57 1.37 -6.49
CA GLY A 22 12.49 1.54 -5.35
C GLY A 22 13.71 2.43 -5.64
N ASP A 23 14.12 2.53 -6.90
CA ASP A 23 15.24 3.39 -7.34
C ASP A 23 14.79 4.82 -7.70
N HIS A 24 13.50 5.14 -7.57
CA HIS A 24 12.99 6.47 -7.87
C HIS A 24 13.44 7.47 -6.78
N PRO A 25 13.89 8.70 -7.13
CA PRO A 25 14.33 9.69 -6.14
C PRO A 25 13.30 9.99 -5.04
N VAL A 26 12.01 9.94 -5.39
CA VAL A 26 10.90 10.14 -4.44
C VAL A 26 10.84 9.09 -3.34
N GLN A 27 11.39 7.89 -3.56
CA GLN A 27 11.33 6.78 -2.60
C GLN A 27 11.98 7.17 -1.26
N GLN A 28 13.13 7.83 -1.30
CA GLN A 28 13.83 8.30 -0.09
C GLN A 28 13.04 9.36 0.68
N GLU A 29 12.34 10.24 -0.05
CA GLU A 29 11.49 11.28 0.54
C GLU A 29 10.27 10.65 1.22
N LEU A 30 9.61 9.70 0.54
CA LEU A 30 8.48 8.96 1.09
C LEU A 30 8.87 8.14 2.32
N GLU A 31 10.03 7.49 2.30
CA GLU A 31 10.52 6.71 3.44
C GLU A 31 10.91 7.61 4.63
N THR A 32 11.42 8.81 4.35
CA THR A 32 11.68 9.82 5.40
C THR A 32 10.39 10.33 6.03
N ALA A 33 9.33 10.53 5.23
CA ALA A 33 8.07 11.10 5.68
C ALA A 33 7.15 10.06 6.37
N PHE A 34 7.07 8.85 5.83
CA PHE A 34 6.09 7.83 6.21
C PHE A 34 6.72 6.56 6.77
N GLY A 35 8.05 6.43 6.77
CA GLY A 35 8.77 5.23 7.19
C GLY A 35 8.91 4.20 6.06
N GLU A 36 9.42 3.02 6.40
CA GLU A 36 9.69 1.97 5.42
C GLU A 36 8.40 1.25 4.98
N HIS A 37 7.91 1.58 3.79
CA HIS A 37 6.73 0.96 3.19
C HIS A 37 6.94 0.65 1.69
N THR A 38 6.11 -0.25 1.16
CA THR A 38 5.87 -0.33 -0.28
C THR A 38 4.75 0.66 -0.60
N PHE A 39 5.08 1.70 -1.35
CA PHE A 39 4.16 2.79 -1.69
C PHE A 39 3.48 2.54 -3.03
N TYR A 40 2.23 2.97 -3.14
CA TYR A 40 1.44 2.96 -4.36
C TYR A 40 0.83 4.35 -4.56
N ALA A 41 1.04 4.92 -5.73
CA ALA A 41 0.50 6.25 -6.07
C ALA A 41 -0.56 6.13 -7.16
N ASP A 42 -1.69 6.79 -6.96
CA ASP A 42 -2.76 6.91 -7.95
C ASP A 42 -3.32 8.34 -7.96
N PRO A 43 -4.29 8.70 -8.83
CA PRO A 43 -4.83 10.06 -8.86
C PRO A 43 -5.52 10.55 -7.58
N ASN A 44 -5.85 9.67 -6.62
CA ASN A 44 -6.43 10.02 -5.34
C ASN A 44 -5.36 10.29 -4.26
N GLY A 45 -4.14 9.80 -4.44
CA GLY A 45 -3.04 10.08 -3.52
C GLY A 45 -2.06 8.93 -3.35
N LEU A 46 -1.49 8.85 -2.14
CA LEU A 46 -0.51 7.87 -1.76
C LEU A 46 -1.12 6.81 -0.84
N HIS A 47 -0.79 5.57 -1.14
CA HIS A 47 -1.31 4.39 -0.47
C HIS A 47 -0.17 3.48 -0.03
N ILE A 48 -0.43 2.73 1.04
CA ILE A 48 0.39 1.63 1.51
C ILE A 48 -0.52 0.43 1.77
N ILE A 49 0.09 -0.74 1.91
CA ILE A 49 -0.62 -1.93 2.37
C ILE A 49 -0.09 -2.30 3.75
N GLU A 50 -1.02 -2.45 4.70
CA GLU A 50 -0.74 -2.96 6.04
C GLU A 50 -1.26 -4.38 6.20
N LYS A 51 -0.71 -5.10 7.19
CA LYS A 51 -1.26 -6.42 7.55
C LYS A 51 -2.64 -6.25 8.15
N ALA A 52 -3.53 -7.15 7.79
CA ALA A 52 -4.85 -7.23 8.37
C ALA A 52 -5.17 -8.65 8.82
N GLU A 53 -6.09 -8.77 9.76
CA GLU A 53 -6.65 -10.04 10.21
C GLU A 53 -8.16 -10.01 9.90
N PRO A 54 -8.65 -10.82 8.94
CA PRO A 54 -10.07 -10.90 8.68
C PRO A 54 -10.81 -11.44 9.91
N ALA A 55 -12.01 -10.92 10.16
CA ALA A 55 -12.85 -11.45 11.23
C ALA A 55 -13.16 -12.94 10.98
N GLY A 56 -12.80 -13.79 11.94
CA GLY A 56 -13.00 -15.23 11.85
C GLY A 56 -11.88 -15.99 11.13
N ALA A 57 -10.80 -15.31 10.72
CA ALA A 57 -9.62 -15.99 10.22
C ALA A 57 -8.82 -16.61 11.37
N GLY A 58 -8.50 -17.90 11.24
CA GLY A 58 -7.53 -18.56 12.12
C GLY A 58 -6.10 -18.13 11.77
N PRO A 59 -5.13 -18.30 12.69
CA PRO A 59 -3.73 -17.93 12.48
C PRO A 59 -3.08 -18.62 11.26
N ASP A 60 -3.67 -19.72 10.79
CA ASP A 60 -3.15 -20.53 9.69
C ASP A 60 -3.82 -20.21 8.34
N GLN A 61 -4.72 -19.22 8.23
CA GLN A 61 -5.47 -18.94 6.99
C GLN A 61 -4.73 -18.06 5.96
N GLY A 62 -3.43 -17.84 6.15
CA GLY A 62 -2.59 -17.05 5.26
C GLY A 62 -2.36 -15.60 5.70
N VAL A 63 -1.70 -14.83 4.84
CA VAL A 63 -1.35 -13.42 5.10
C VAL A 63 -2.34 -12.53 4.37
N PHE A 64 -2.99 -11.62 5.09
CA PHE A 64 -3.94 -10.67 4.53
C PHE A 64 -3.43 -9.24 4.62
N GLY A 65 -3.89 -8.43 3.68
CA GLY A 65 -3.57 -7.02 3.54
C GLY A 65 -4.81 -6.15 3.53
N ILE A 66 -4.60 -4.89 3.85
CA ILE A 66 -5.60 -3.82 3.74
C ILE A 66 -4.93 -2.59 3.16
N ILE A 67 -5.63 -1.90 2.26
CA ILE A 67 -5.10 -0.68 1.63
C ILE A 67 -5.37 0.48 2.59
N MET A 68 -4.32 1.24 2.88
CA MET A 68 -4.40 2.46 3.68
C MET A 68 -3.98 3.64 2.81
N GLN A 69 -4.87 4.61 2.65
CA GLN A 69 -4.52 5.92 2.09
C GLN A 69 -3.87 6.76 3.20
N ILE A 70 -2.70 7.32 2.92
CA ILE A 70 -1.88 8.03 3.91
C ILE A 70 -1.56 9.48 3.50
N ALA A 71 -1.77 9.82 2.23
CA ALA A 71 -1.69 11.18 1.74
C ALA A 71 -2.62 11.39 0.55
N ILE A 72 -3.02 12.64 0.34
CA ILE A 72 -3.80 13.09 -0.83
C ILE A 72 -2.96 14.10 -1.63
N TRP A 73 -3.23 14.18 -2.93
CA TRP A 73 -2.64 15.24 -3.75
C TRP A 73 -3.25 16.60 -3.40
N GLU A 74 -2.40 17.61 -3.36
CA GLU A 74 -2.76 19.02 -3.22
C GLU A 74 -2.24 19.80 -4.43
N GLY A 75 -2.93 20.91 -4.74
CA GLY A 75 -2.65 21.74 -5.91
C GLY A 75 -3.35 21.26 -7.18
N GLU A 76 -3.59 22.18 -8.12
CA GLU A 76 -4.33 21.92 -9.36
C GLU A 76 -3.61 20.92 -10.29
N ALA A 77 -2.29 20.75 -10.12
CA ALA A 77 -1.45 19.87 -10.90
C ALA A 77 -0.86 18.68 -10.11
N GLN A 78 -1.42 18.36 -8.92
CA GLN A 78 -0.92 17.28 -8.05
C GLN A 78 0.58 17.45 -7.71
N GLU A 79 0.96 18.67 -7.36
CA GLU A 79 2.36 19.07 -7.20
C GLU A 79 2.92 18.68 -5.82
N SER A 80 2.04 18.47 -4.84
CA SER A 80 2.42 18.10 -3.47
C SER A 80 1.52 17.00 -2.92
N LEU A 81 2.10 16.18 -2.04
CA LEU A 81 1.34 15.25 -1.19
C LEU A 81 1.14 15.88 0.19
N GLN A 82 -0.11 15.95 0.62
CA GLN A 82 -0.47 16.32 1.98
C GLN A 82 -0.79 15.05 2.76
N SER A 83 -0.05 14.82 3.86
CA SER A 83 -0.35 13.70 4.76
C SER A 83 -1.73 13.84 5.39
N ILE A 84 -2.39 12.71 5.62
CA ILE A 84 -3.68 12.62 6.29
C ILE A 84 -3.62 11.58 7.41
N ASP A 85 -4.62 11.58 8.29
CA ASP A 85 -4.85 10.42 9.15
C ASP A 85 -5.12 9.20 8.26
N PRO A 86 -4.43 8.05 8.45
CA PRO A 86 -4.57 6.90 7.59
C PRO A 86 -6.03 6.42 7.49
N GLN A 87 -6.51 6.26 6.26
CA GLN A 87 -7.88 5.79 5.98
C GLN A 87 -7.85 4.45 5.27
N GLN A 88 -8.61 3.49 5.79
CA GLN A 88 -8.84 2.23 5.09
C GLN A 88 -9.61 2.49 3.80
N ILE A 89 -9.10 1.98 2.69
CA ILE A 89 -9.78 1.97 1.39
C ILE A 89 -10.00 0.52 0.97
N GLY A 90 -11.26 0.17 0.68
CA GLY A 90 -11.63 -1.17 0.25
C GLY A 90 -11.62 -2.23 1.35
N ASP A 91 -11.74 -3.49 0.93
CA ASP A 91 -11.84 -4.65 1.81
C ASP A 91 -10.47 -5.30 2.07
N ILE A 92 -10.43 -6.11 3.13
CA ILE A 92 -9.28 -6.98 3.41
C ILE A 92 -9.15 -8.01 2.30
N PHE A 93 -7.93 -8.22 1.80
CA PHE A 93 -7.65 -9.14 0.70
C PHE A 93 -6.44 -10.03 1.01
N PRO A 94 -6.33 -11.24 0.42
CA PRO A 94 -5.19 -12.11 0.65
C PRO A 94 -3.94 -11.55 -0.04
N LEU A 95 -2.85 -11.39 0.71
CA LEU A 95 -1.53 -11.06 0.16
C LEU A 95 -0.79 -12.31 -0.31
N GLU A 96 -0.97 -13.41 0.40
CA GLU A 96 -0.42 -14.71 0.06
C GLU A 96 -1.54 -15.73 0.14
N LEU A 97 -1.91 -16.29 -1.00
CA LEU A 97 -2.78 -17.46 -1.06
C LEU A 97 -1.94 -18.69 -0.74
N GLU A 98 -2.46 -19.59 0.08
CA GLU A 98 -1.92 -20.95 0.18
C GLU A 98 -2.17 -21.67 -1.15
N ASP A 99 -1.14 -22.34 -1.68
CA ASP A 99 -1.19 -23.16 -2.91
C ASP A 99 -2.00 -24.45 -2.71
#